data_AF-A0A151JAV5-F1
#
_entry.id   AF-A0A151JAV5-F1
#
_cell.length_a   1.000
_cell.length_b   1.000
_cell.length_c   1.000
_cell.angle_alpha   90.00
_cell.angle_beta   90.00
_cell.angle_gamma   90.00
#
_symmetry.space_group_name_H-M   'P 1'
#
loop_
_entity.id
_entity.type
_entity.pdbx_description
1 polymer ?
#
loop_
_entity_poly.entity_id
_entity_poly.type
_entity_poly.pdbx_seq_one_letter_code
_entity_poly.pdbx_strand_id
1 'polypeptide(L)'
;MPDQGRILSRIFLFCVFLTNSTWIIVGNPICYRTKREVEIASTNWTALADEWIAAKARAAEKMDVALLPFNERFRELPPTAETFIVNGTSPEQLERLNYSRMLWDIETVQPNGHLSGFVDKALKLLDLRQVMMEVETSVMSKVSCTACKVGAGLLQHYIKNGKNDEEIMASIYQFCVSLNIQSPRVCHGVTMLFGGEVIYVLKQVNMGPAQICSFVIGDACDDTFNPLHEWEVAFPPVKKPPIKPPIPPQEGAPTFKVLHISDTHYDPYYHEGANAECKEPLCCRLTNGAPLTTFAAAGRWGDYRKCDTPKRTIDHMLKHIADTHSTMR
;
A
#
# COMPACT_ATOMS: atom_id res chain seq x y z
N MET A 1 -43.25 -38.10 -51.88
CA MET A 1 -41.91 -38.35 -51.28
C MET A 1 -40.89 -37.47 -51.97
N PRO A 2 -40.52 -36.32 -51.39
CA PRO A 2 -39.36 -35.57 -51.83
C PRO A 2 -38.34 -35.33 -50.71
N ASP A 3 -37.08 -35.24 -51.14
CA ASP A 3 -36.00 -34.42 -50.57
C ASP A 3 -35.15 -34.92 -49.39
N GLN A 4 -34.82 -36.22 -49.34
CA GLN A 4 -33.69 -36.70 -48.53
C GLN A 4 -32.31 -36.22 -49.06
N GLY A 5 -32.21 -35.83 -50.34
CA GLY A 5 -30.96 -35.36 -50.96
C GLY A 5 -30.52 -33.96 -50.53
N ARG A 6 -31.46 -33.01 -50.35
CA ARG A 6 -31.10 -31.64 -49.90
C ARG A 6 -30.71 -31.55 -48.43
N ILE A 7 -31.21 -32.44 -47.58
CA ILE A 7 -30.87 -32.45 -46.15
C ILE A 7 -29.43 -32.94 -45.94
N LEU A 8 -29.02 -34.00 -46.65
CA LEU A 8 -27.65 -34.51 -46.59
C LEU A 8 -26.63 -33.53 -47.18
N SER A 9 -26.96 -32.81 -48.26
CA SER A 9 -26.09 -31.78 -48.83
C SER A 9 -25.93 -30.55 -47.92
N ARG A 10 -26.98 -30.14 -47.20
CA ARG A 10 -26.90 -29.05 -46.22
C ARG A 10 -26.12 -29.44 -44.96
N ILE A 11 -26.22 -30.69 -44.50
CA ILE A 11 -25.43 -31.20 -43.37
C ILE A 11 -23.94 -31.30 -43.76
N PHE A 12 -23.64 -31.74 -44.99
CA PHE A 12 -22.25 -31.82 -45.46
C PHE A 12 -21.60 -30.45 -45.62
N LEU A 13 -22.31 -29.45 -46.17
CA LEU A 13 -21.80 -28.07 -46.22
C LEU A 13 -21.64 -27.46 -44.82
N PHE A 14 -22.54 -27.74 -43.88
CA PHE A 14 -22.43 -27.23 -42.50
C PHE A 14 -21.23 -27.86 -41.76
N CYS A 15 -20.96 -29.15 -41.96
CA CYS A 15 -19.78 -29.82 -41.41
C CYS A 15 -18.45 -29.36 -42.04
N VAL A 16 -18.43 -29.05 -43.35
CA VAL A 16 -17.25 -28.50 -44.04
C VAL A 16 -16.98 -27.04 -43.61
N PHE A 17 -18.02 -26.26 -43.31
CA PHE A 17 -17.88 -24.93 -42.72
C PHE A 17 -17.37 -24.97 -41.28
N LEU A 18 -17.81 -25.93 -40.44
CA LEU A 18 -17.35 -26.08 -39.06
C LEU A 18 -15.91 -26.64 -38.94
N THR A 19 -15.47 -27.44 -39.92
CA THR A 19 -14.10 -28.01 -39.92
C THR A 19 -13.05 -27.06 -40.53
N ASN A 20 -13.44 -26.14 -41.43
CA ASN A 20 -12.53 -25.12 -41.95
C ASN A 20 -12.45 -23.83 -41.11
N SER A 21 -13.41 -23.58 -40.22
CA SER A 21 -13.37 -22.39 -39.34
C SER A 21 -12.75 -22.64 -37.96
N THR A 22 -12.24 -23.86 -37.71
CA THR A 22 -11.60 -24.24 -36.43
C THR A 22 -10.06 -24.29 -36.49
N TRP A 23 -9.45 -23.93 -37.63
CA TRP A 23 -7.98 -23.92 -37.80
C TRP A 23 -7.32 -22.55 -37.77
N ILE A 24 -8.04 -21.49 -37.39
CA ILE A 24 -7.47 -20.17 -37.18
C ILE A 24 -7.93 -19.66 -35.81
N ILE A 25 -6.97 -19.54 -34.88
CA ILE A 25 -7.08 -19.02 -33.50
C ILE A 25 -7.54 -20.05 -32.44
N VAL A 26 -6.79 -21.15 -32.28
CA VAL A 26 -6.57 -21.71 -30.95
C VAL A 26 -5.06 -21.78 -30.74
N GLY A 27 -4.50 -20.68 -30.22
CA GLY A 27 -3.15 -20.69 -29.70
C GLY A 27 -3.10 -21.66 -28.51
N ASN A 28 -2.33 -22.73 -28.63
CA ASN A 28 -2.18 -23.72 -27.57
C ASN A 28 -1.51 -23.04 -26.34
N PRO A 29 -2.22 -22.82 -25.21
CA PRO A 29 -1.73 -21.96 -24.10
C PRO A 29 -0.42 -22.46 -23.48
N ILE A 30 -0.19 -23.77 -23.58
CA ILE A 30 1.01 -24.44 -23.07
C ILE A 30 2.23 -24.06 -23.93
N CYS A 31 2.10 -24.04 -25.26
CA CYS A 31 3.18 -23.69 -26.16
C CYS A 31 3.56 -22.20 -26.04
N TYR A 32 2.57 -21.32 -25.83
CA TYR A 32 2.81 -19.90 -25.55
C TYR A 32 3.48 -19.66 -24.20
N ARG A 33 3.14 -20.46 -23.17
CA ARG A 33 3.77 -20.40 -21.85
C ARG A 33 5.24 -20.81 -21.91
N THR A 34 5.57 -21.92 -22.56
CA THR A 34 6.96 -22.39 -22.70
C THR A 34 7.80 -21.43 -23.54
N LYS A 35 7.23 -20.88 -24.62
CA LYS A 35 7.90 -19.85 -25.43
C LYS A 35 8.18 -18.58 -24.63
N ARG A 36 7.25 -18.19 -23.74
CA ARG A 36 7.35 -17.00 -22.85
C ARG A 36 8.30 -17.21 -21.67
N GLU A 37 8.39 -18.41 -21.11
CA GLU A 37 9.37 -18.78 -20.07
C GLU A 37 10.80 -18.75 -20.63
N VAL A 38 11.00 -19.20 -21.87
CA VAL A 38 12.28 -19.06 -22.60
C VAL A 38 12.58 -17.59 -22.91
N GLU A 39 11.57 -16.79 -23.24
CA GLU A 39 11.71 -15.35 -23.51
C GLU A 39 12.13 -14.58 -22.24
N ILE A 40 11.50 -14.86 -21.09
CA ILE A 40 11.88 -14.28 -19.79
C ILE A 40 13.30 -14.70 -19.38
N ALA A 41 13.66 -15.97 -19.56
CA ALA A 41 15.02 -16.44 -19.30
C ALA A 41 16.07 -15.82 -20.25
N SER A 42 15.66 -15.41 -21.45
CA SER A 42 16.52 -14.70 -22.41
C SER A 42 16.68 -13.21 -22.13
N THR A 43 15.85 -12.63 -21.25
CA THR A 43 15.99 -11.23 -20.84
C THR A 43 16.96 -11.11 -19.68
N ASN A 44 17.93 -10.19 -19.79
CA ASN A 44 18.87 -9.87 -18.71
C ASN A 44 18.23 -8.94 -17.66
N TRP A 45 17.02 -9.29 -17.20
CA TRP A 45 16.22 -8.45 -16.31
C TRP A 45 16.90 -8.21 -14.95
N THR A 46 17.79 -9.12 -14.54
CA THR A 46 18.65 -8.95 -13.36
C THR A 46 19.64 -7.81 -13.54
N ALA A 47 20.22 -7.62 -14.74
CA ALA A 47 21.16 -6.52 -14.97
C ALA A 47 20.51 -5.12 -14.85
N LEU A 48 19.24 -4.97 -15.21
CA LEU A 48 18.50 -3.71 -15.00
C LEU A 48 18.24 -3.45 -13.50
N ALA A 49 17.97 -4.52 -12.73
CA ALA A 49 17.86 -4.42 -11.28
C ALA A 49 19.22 -4.10 -10.62
N ASP A 50 20.29 -4.71 -11.10
CA ASP A 50 21.66 -4.48 -10.62
C ASP A 50 22.14 -3.06 -10.95
N GLU A 51 21.84 -2.55 -12.16
CA GLU A 51 22.12 -1.16 -12.55
C GLU A 51 21.36 -0.17 -11.66
N TRP A 52 20.09 -0.44 -11.35
CA TRP A 52 19.27 0.38 -10.47
C TRP A 52 19.79 0.36 -9.02
N ILE A 53 20.15 -0.82 -8.49
CA ILE A 53 20.74 -0.95 -7.15
C ILE A 53 22.09 -0.21 -7.09
N ALA A 54 22.94 -0.35 -8.12
CA ALA A 54 24.19 0.38 -8.20
C ALA A 54 23.98 1.90 -8.34
N ALA A 55 22.95 2.34 -9.06
CA ALA A 55 22.59 3.76 -9.16
C ALA A 55 22.07 4.32 -7.82
N LYS A 56 21.27 3.55 -7.08
CA LYS A 56 20.80 3.88 -5.73
C LYS A 56 21.96 4.00 -4.74
N ALA A 57 22.93 3.07 -4.78
CA ALA A 57 24.13 3.12 -3.96
C ALA A 57 24.98 4.38 -4.25
N ARG A 58 25.16 4.73 -5.53
CA ARG A 58 25.86 5.96 -5.96
C ARG A 58 25.11 7.25 -5.58
N ALA A 59 23.78 7.21 -5.50
CA ALA A 59 22.97 8.34 -5.05
C ALA A 59 23.07 8.54 -3.54
N ALA A 60 23.15 7.46 -2.77
CA ALA A 60 23.34 7.50 -1.32
C ALA A 60 24.71 8.11 -0.93
N GLU A 61 25.78 7.85 -1.69
CA GLU A 61 27.09 8.49 -1.47
C GLU A 61 27.10 10.01 -1.76
N LYS A 62 26.16 10.51 -2.58
CA LYS A 62 26.04 11.94 -2.92
C LYS A 62 25.13 12.72 -1.97
N MET A 63 24.32 12.03 -1.17
CA MET A 63 23.54 12.64 -0.11
C MET A 63 24.37 12.62 1.16
N ASP A 64 25.21 13.66 1.34
CA ASP A 64 25.91 13.92 2.60
C ASP A 64 24.89 14.39 3.66
N VAL A 65 24.00 13.47 4.06
CA VAL A 65 23.18 13.66 5.25
C VAL A 65 24.12 13.39 6.41
N ALA A 66 24.56 14.46 7.07
CA ALA A 66 25.30 14.35 8.32
C ALA A 66 24.41 13.62 9.36
N LEU A 67 24.53 12.31 9.41
CA LEU A 67 23.99 11.50 10.50
C LEU A 67 24.81 11.86 11.73
N LEU A 68 24.22 12.66 12.62
CA LEU A 68 24.81 12.93 13.92
C LEU A 68 25.08 11.58 14.61
N PRO A 69 26.28 11.34 15.15
CA PRO A 69 26.61 10.07 15.77
C PRO A 69 25.63 9.79 16.91
N PHE A 70 25.07 8.58 16.92
CA PHE A 70 24.23 8.08 18.00
C PHE A 70 25.04 8.13 19.30
N ASN A 71 24.60 8.97 20.24
CA ASN A 71 25.18 9.07 21.57
C ASN A 71 24.19 8.39 22.53
N GLU A 72 24.65 7.44 23.35
CA GLU A 72 23.83 6.68 24.31
C GLU A 72 23.18 7.53 25.43
N ARG A 73 23.31 8.86 25.35
CA ARG A 73 22.63 9.79 26.24
C ARG A 73 21.24 10.11 25.69
N PHE A 74 20.21 9.52 26.32
CA PHE A 74 18.86 10.08 26.29
C PHE A 74 18.96 11.57 26.63
N ARG A 75 18.54 12.44 25.72
CA ARG A 75 18.51 13.88 26.00
C ARG A 75 17.42 14.11 27.03
N GLU A 76 17.79 14.59 28.21
CA GLU A 76 16.82 15.07 29.19
C GLU A 76 16.09 16.27 28.58
N LEU A 77 14.76 16.17 28.49
CA LEU A 77 13.90 17.25 28.05
C LEU A 77 13.98 18.41 29.07
N PRO A 78 13.87 19.67 28.63
CA PRO A 78 13.80 20.80 29.53
C PRO A 78 12.64 20.66 30.52
N PRO A 79 12.77 21.19 31.75
CA PRO A 79 11.79 20.96 32.82
C PRO A 79 10.42 21.48 32.42
N THR A 80 9.43 20.60 32.51
CA THR A 80 8.01 20.87 32.29
C THR A 80 7.50 21.93 33.26
N ALA A 81 6.75 22.91 32.74
CA ALA A 81 5.95 23.80 33.57
C ALA A 81 4.91 23.00 34.37
N GLU A 82 4.61 23.48 35.57
CA GLU A 82 3.83 22.79 36.60
C GLU A 82 2.48 22.24 36.10
N THR A 83 2.25 20.97 36.40
CA THR A 83 1.05 20.19 36.06
C THR A 83 -0.16 20.65 36.88
N PHE A 84 -1.23 21.08 36.19
CA PHE A 84 -2.56 21.22 36.79
C PHE A 84 -3.31 19.88 36.70
N ILE A 85 -3.81 19.39 37.84
CA ILE A 85 -4.72 18.24 37.90
C ILE A 85 -6.15 18.76 37.75
N VAL A 86 -6.89 18.23 36.76
CA VAL A 86 -8.35 18.38 36.68
C VAL A 86 -8.99 16.99 36.63
N ASN A 87 -9.88 16.78 37.59
CA ASN A 87 -10.62 15.54 37.86
C ASN A 87 -11.60 15.15 36.74
N GLY A 88 -11.58 13.86 36.40
CA GLY A 88 -12.81 13.06 36.42
C GLY A 88 -13.57 12.87 35.11
N THR A 89 -12.99 12.14 34.17
CA THR A 89 -13.72 11.23 33.26
C THR A 89 -12.86 9.99 33.05
N SER A 90 -13.41 8.79 33.34
CA SER A 90 -12.60 7.58 33.48
C SER A 90 -12.28 6.91 32.13
N PRO A 91 -11.00 6.58 31.85
CA PRO A 91 -10.55 5.73 30.73
C PRO A 91 -11.03 4.26 30.79
N GLU A 92 -11.81 3.90 31.81
CA GLU A 92 -12.16 2.53 32.21
C GLU A 92 -13.03 1.75 31.22
N GLN A 93 -13.56 2.40 30.17
CA GLN A 93 -14.34 1.71 29.14
C GLN A 93 -13.48 1.09 28.03
N LEU A 94 -12.28 1.62 27.78
CA LEU A 94 -11.30 1.05 26.84
C LEU A 94 -10.44 -0.06 27.48
N GLU A 95 -10.31 -0.06 28.82
CA GLU A 95 -9.63 -1.09 29.61
C GLU A 95 -10.38 -2.45 29.65
N ARG A 96 -11.62 -2.52 29.18
CA ARG A 96 -12.43 -3.75 29.26
C ARG A 96 -12.15 -4.78 28.17
N LEU A 97 -11.26 -4.50 27.22
CA LEU A 97 -10.74 -5.54 26.33
C LEU A 97 -9.70 -6.36 27.10
N ASN A 98 -10.06 -7.59 27.45
CA ASN A 98 -9.14 -8.54 28.08
C ASN A 98 -8.14 -9.04 27.04
N TYR A 99 -7.10 -8.24 26.79
CA TYR A 99 -6.00 -8.55 25.87
C TYR A 99 -5.39 -9.91 26.21
N SER A 100 -5.25 -10.23 27.49
CA SER A 100 -4.70 -11.52 27.96
C SER A 100 -5.49 -12.72 27.44
N ARG A 101 -6.83 -12.62 27.34
CA ARG A 101 -7.66 -13.68 26.78
C ARG A 101 -7.54 -13.79 25.26
N MET A 102 -7.53 -12.64 24.57
CA MET A 102 -7.32 -12.62 23.12
C MET A 102 -5.96 -13.21 22.75
N LEU A 103 -4.94 -12.93 23.55
CA LEU A 103 -3.57 -13.42 23.44
C LEU A 103 -3.43 -14.92 23.67
N TRP A 104 -4.03 -15.44 24.73
CA TRP A 104 -4.08 -16.89 25.00
C TRP A 104 -4.71 -17.66 23.84
N ASP A 105 -5.78 -17.12 23.27
CA ASP A 105 -6.47 -17.71 22.13
C ASP A 105 -5.66 -17.59 20.81
N ILE A 106 -4.76 -16.60 20.69
CA ILE A 106 -3.79 -16.47 19.58
C ILE A 106 -2.62 -17.44 19.74
N GLU A 107 -2.09 -17.61 20.96
CA GLU A 107 -0.96 -18.53 21.23
C GLU A 107 -1.37 -19.99 21.10
N THR A 108 -2.64 -20.30 21.29
CA THR A 108 -3.21 -21.65 21.13
C THR A 108 -3.71 -21.94 19.71
N VAL A 109 -3.45 -21.06 18.74
CA VAL A 109 -3.83 -21.25 17.33
C VAL A 109 -3.23 -22.54 16.80
N GLN A 110 -4.10 -23.50 16.50
CA GLN A 110 -3.71 -24.73 15.84
C GLN A 110 -3.24 -24.45 14.41
N PRO A 111 -2.38 -25.30 13.81
CA PRO A 111 -1.86 -25.15 12.44
C PRO A 111 -2.93 -25.03 11.34
N ASN A 112 -4.21 -25.17 11.70
CA ASN A 112 -5.36 -25.00 10.80
C ASN A 112 -5.88 -23.54 10.73
N GLY A 113 -5.23 -22.58 11.42
CA GLY A 113 -5.42 -21.14 11.20
C GLY A 113 -6.73 -20.52 11.71
N HIS A 114 -7.51 -21.24 12.52
CA HIS A 114 -8.79 -20.76 13.06
C HIS A 114 -8.60 -20.14 14.46
N LEU A 115 -8.93 -18.85 14.62
CA LEU A 115 -8.95 -18.16 15.91
C LEU A 115 -10.12 -18.68 16.78
N SER A 116 -10.07 -18.53 18.11
CA SER A 116 -11.19 -18.94 18.96
C SER A 116 -12.47 -18.18 18.58
N GLY A 117 -13.65 -18.79 18.80
CA GLY A 117 -14.93 -18.15 18.48
C GLY A 117 -15.23 -16.84 19.25
N PHE A 118 -14.51 -16.58 20.35
CA PHE A 118 -14.55 -15.31 21.07
C PHE A 118 -13.70 -14.24 20.37
N VAL A 119 -12.49 -14.60 19.93
CA VAL A 119 -11.58 -13.72 19.19
C VAL A 119 -12.11 -13.40 17.80
N ASP A 120 -12.71 -14.37 17.10
CA ASP A 120 -13.42 -14.14 15.84
C ASP A 120 -14.54 -13.10 15.97
N LYS A 121 -15.27 -13.12 17.09
CA LYS A 121 -16.33 -12.13 17.36
C LYS A 121 -15.78 -10.77 17.72
N ALA A 122 -14.71 -10.71 18.53
CA ALA A 122 -14.02 -9.47 18.89
C ALA A 122 -13.34 -8.80 17.68
N LEU A 123 -12.77 -9.58 16.76
CA LEU A 123 -12.13 -9.09 15.54
C LEU A 123 -13.17 -8.72 14.45
N LYS A 124 -14.31 -9.42 14.39
CA LYS A 124 -15.47 -8.98 13.58
C LYS A 124 -16.07 -7.66 14.05
N LEU A 125 -15.93 -7.32 15.34
CA LEU A 125 -16.37 -6.02 15.89
C LEU A 125 -15.50 -4.84 15.43
N LEU A 126 -14.28 -5.08 14.93
CA LEU A 126 -13.39 -4.04 14.42
C LEU A 126 -13.67 -3.63 12.95
N ASP A 127 -14.71 -4.18 12.32
CA ASP A 127 -15.06 -4.03 10.89
C ASP A 127 -13.82 -3.80 10.00
N LEU A 128 -12.96 -4.82 9.93
CA LEU A 128 -11.68 -4.73 9.21
C LEU A 128 -11.84 -4.40 7.72
N ARG A 129 -13.00 -4.71 7.15
CA ARG A 129 -13.32 -4.33 5.77
C ARG A 129 -13.50 -2.83 5.66
N GLN A 130 -14.23 -2.22 6.59
CA GLN A 130 -14.31 -0.77 6.71
C GLN A 130 -12.92 -0.16 6.94
N VAL A 131 -12.12 -0.69 7.87
CA VAL A 131 -10.76 -0.21 8.13
C VAL A 131 -9.89 -0.22 6.86
N MET A 132 -9.92 -1.31 6.08
CA MET A 132 -9.17 -1.37 4.82
C MET A 132 -9.64 -0.33 3.80
N MET A 133 -10.96 -0.11 3.67
CA MET A 133 -11.48 0.93 2.77
C MET A 133 -11.11 2.33 3.25
N GLU A 134 -11.13 2.58 4.55
CA GLU A 134 -10.71 3.84 5.14
C GLU A 134 -9.23 4.09 4.87
N VAL A 135 -8.38 3.07 5.03
CA VAL A 135 -6.93 3.16 4.75
C VAL A 135 -6.68 3.46 3.28
N GLU A 136 -7.39 2.79 2.38
CA GLU A 136 -7.29 3.04 0.94
C GLU A 136 -7.72 4.45 0.55
N THR A 137 -8.75 4.99 1.19
CA THR A 137 -9.26 6.34 0.90
C THR A 137 -8.56 7.43 1.69
N SER A 138 -7.70 7.06 2.65
CA SER A 138 -7.12 7.96 3.66
C SER A 138 -8.16 8.76 4.46
N VAL A 139 -9.41 8.25 4.53
CA VAL A 139 -10.51 8.84 5.30
C VAL A 139 -10.76 7.95 6.51
N MET A 140 -10.09 8.26 7.61
CA MET A 140 -10.15 7.47 8.84
C MET A 140 -11.41 7.76 9.66
N SER A 141 -11.88 6.75 10.40
CA SER A 141 -12.96 6.90 11.40
C SER A 141 -12.57 6.34 12.78
N LYS A 142 -13.52 6.43 13.71
CA LYS A 142 -13.43 5.83 15.05
C LYS A 142 -13.23 4.31 15.01
N VAL A 143 -13.66 3.64 13.93
CA VAL A 143 -13.45 2.20 13.74
C VAL A 143 -11.97 1.91 13.48
N SER A 144 -11.35 2.62 12.54
CA SER A 144 -9.90 2.55 12.30
C SER A 144 -9.08 2.93 13.53
N CYS A 145 -9.53 3.94 14.30
CA CYS A 145 -8.90 4.28 15.58
C CYS A 145 -8.93 3.11 16.58
N THR A 146 -10.07 2.45 16.73
CA THR A 146 -10.21 1.32 17.64
C THR A 146 -9.32 0.16 17.20
N ALA A 147 -9.32 -0.17 15.91
CA ALA A 147 -8.46 -1.20 15.35
C ALA A 147 -6.96 -0.89 15.55
N CYS A 148 -6.56 0.36 15.34
CA CYS A 148 -5.21 0.83 15.62
C CYS A 148 -4.84 0.64 17.10
N LYS A 149 -5.67 1.12 18.04
CA LYS A 149 -5.38 1.05 19.48
C LYS A 149 -5.19 -0.40 19.94
N VAL A 150 -6.05 -1.31 19.44
CA VAL A 150 -5.94 -2.74 19.72
C VAL A 150 -4.64 -3.31 19.13
N GLY A 151 -4.33 -3.01 17.87
CA GLY A 151 -3.12 -3.50 17.20
C GLY A 151 -1.82 -2.98 17.86
N ALA A 152 -1.76 -1.68 18.13
CA ALA A 152 -0.63 -1.05 18.80
C ALA A 152 -0.45 -1.60 20.22
N GLY A 153 -1.53 -1.73 20.99
CA GLY A 153 -1.49 -2.31 22.34
C GLY A 153 -1.01 -3.76 22.34
N LEU A 154 -1.50 -4.57 21.40
CA LEU A 154 -1.09 -5.96 21.24
C LEU A 154 0.42 -6.08 20.93
N LEU A 155 0.90 -5.29 19.97
CA LEU A 155 2.30 -5.31 19.56
C LEU A 155 3.22 -4.83 20.68
N GLN A 156 2.85 -3.76 21.39
CA GLN A 156 3.59 -3.29 22.57
C GLN A 156 3.62 -4.32 23.69
N HIS A 157 2.54 -5.08 23.89
CA HIS A 157 2.50 -6.14 24.88
C HIS A 157 3.50 -7.25 24.56
N TYR A 158 3.59 -7.69 23.30
CA TYR A 158 4.59 -8.66 22.88
C TYR A 158 6.02 -8.18 23.10
N ILE A 159 6.30 -6.92 22.75
CA ILE A 159 7.62 -6.31 22.96
C ILE A 159 7.95 -6.25 24.46
N LYS A 160 7.03 -5.78 25.30
CA LYS A 160 7.26 -5.66 26.76
C LYS A 160 7.44 -7.00 27.47
N ASN A 161 6.81 -8.06 26.97
CA ASN A 161 6.99 -9.42 27.51
C ASN A 161 8.27 -10.11 27.01
N GLY A 162 9.07 -9.45 26.15
CA GLY A 162 10.33 -9.99 25.66
C GLY A 162 10.20 -11.09 24.61
N LYS A 163 9.10 -11.12 23.84
CA LYS A 163 9.03 -11.98 22.64
C LYS A 163 10.13 -11.58 21.67
N ASN A 164 10.71 -12.57 20.99
CA ASN A 164 11.70 -12.29 19.95
C ASN A 164 11.03 -11.68 18.71
N ASP A 165 11.84 -11.00 17.89
CA ASP A 165 11.32 -10.25 16.76
C ASP A 165 10.72 -11.22 15.73
N GLU A 166 11.33 -12.39 15.51
CA GLU A 166 10.82 -13.42 14.61
C GLU A 166 9.42 -13.93 15.00
N GLU A 167 9.15 -14.11 16.29
CA GLU A 167 7.84 -14.51 16.84
C GLU A 167 6.79 -13.42 16.64
N ILE A 168 7.19 -12.16 16.84
CA ILE A 168 6.32 -11.01 16.61
C ILE A 168 5.97 -10.92 15.12
N MET A 169 6.96 -11.06 14.24
CA MET A 169 6.78 -11.07 12.78
C MET A 169 5.88 -12.22 12.33
N ALA A 170 6.10 -13.43 12.86
CA ALA A 170 5.24 -14.57 12.60
C ALA A 170 3.79 -14.30 13.04
N SER A 171 3.60 -13.66 14.20
CA SER A 171 2.28 -13.30 14.71
C SER A 171 1.59 -12.26 13.82
N ILE A 172 2.32 -11.24 13.34
CA ILE A 172 1.80 -10.23 12.40
C ILE A 172 1.35 -10.88 11.09
N TYR A 173 2.17 -11.77 10.53
CA TYR A 173 1.83 -12.53 9.33
C TYR A 173 0.56 -13.37 9.53
N GLN A 174 0.49 -14.15 10.61
CA GLN A 174 -0.67 -14.99 10.90
C GLN A 174 -1.94 -14.17 11.09
N PHE A 175 -1.85 -13.04 11.81
CA PHE A 175 -2.97 -12.13 11.98
C PHE A 175 -3.49 -11.60 10.63
N CYS A 176 -2.58 -11.19 9.74
CA CYS A 176 -2.94 -10.68 8.41
C CYS A 176 -3.68 -11.74 7.57
N VAL A 177 -3.21 -12.98 7.57
CA VAL A 177 -3.81 -14.08 6.79
C VAL A 177 -5.11 -14.58 7.41
N SER A 178 -5.14 -14.87 8.71
CA SER A 178 -6.32 -15.40 9.39
C SER A 178 -7.52 -14.44 9.32
N LEU A 179 -7.25 -13.14 9.28
CA LEU A 179 -8.28 -12.11 9.14
C LEU A 179 -8.65 -11.76 7.70
N ASN A 180 -8.03 -12.42 6.71
CA ASN A 180 -8.20 -12.12 5.29
C ASN A 180 -8.02 -10.64 4.97
N ILE A 181 -7.04 -9.98 5.62
CA ILE A 181 -6.71 -8.58 5.33
C ILE A 181 -6.14 -8.49 3.91
N GLN A 182 -5.19 -9.34 3.58
CA GLN A 182 -4.61 -9.41 2.24
C GLN A 182 -4.28 -10.85 1.85
N SER A 183 -3.85 -11.07 0.59
CA SER A 183 -3.36 -12.37 0.14
C SER A 183 -2.15 -12.84 0.97
N PRO A 184 -1.93 -14.15 1.15
CA PRO A 184 -0.78 -14.66 1.92
C PRO A 184 0.55 -14.13 1.43
N ARG A 185 0.71 -13.96 0.10
CA ARG A 185 1.92 -13.37 -0.49
C ARG A 185 2.10 -11.92 -0.07
N VAL A 186 1.04 -11.11 -0.11
CA VAL A 186 1.10 -9.70 0.29
C VAL A 186 1.37 -9.58 1.79
N CYS A 187 0.66 -10.35 2.62
CA CYS A 187 0.90 -10.39 4.07
C CYS A 187 2.37 -10.73 4.39
N HIS A 188 2.93 -11.75 3.73
CA HIS A 188 4.33 -12.13 3.89
C HIS A 188 5.27 -10.99 3.47
N GLY A 189 5.05 -10.40 2.29
CA GLY A 189 5.89 -9.33 1.75
C GLY A 189 5.89 -8.09 2.64
N VAL A 190 4.72 -7.62 3.05
CA VAL A 190 4.58 -6.44 3.94
C VAL A 190 5.24 -6.71 5.28
N THR A 191 5.01 -7.89 5.87
CA THR A 191 5.64 -8.29 7.14
C THR A 191 7.15 -8.22 6.99
N MET A 192 7.74 -8.94 6.05
CA MET A 192 9.19 -8.98 5.85
C MET A 192 9.83 -7.61 5.56
N LEU A 193 9.10 -6.72 4.87
CA LEU A 193 9.63 -5.39 4.51
C LEU A 193 9.56 -4.38 5.66
N PHE A 194 8.47 -4.38 6.44
CA PHE A 194 8.20 -3.30 7.40
C PHE A 194 8.27 -3.74 8.86
N GLY A 195 7.99 -5.00 9.15
CA GLY A 195 7.74 -5.40 10.53
C GLY A 195 8.95 -5.24 11.45
N GLY A 196 10.18 -5.49 10.96
CA GLY A 196 11.40 -5.24 11.72
C GLY A 196 11.55 -3.77 12.13
N GLU A 197 11.26 -2.84 11.21
CA GLU A 197 11.33 -1.41 11.48
C GLU A 197 10.24 -0.94 12.44
N VAL A 198 9.02 -1.47 12.29
CA VAL A 198 7.92 -1.18 13.21
C VAL A 198 8.28 -1.65 14.62
N ILE A 199 8.84 -2.86 14.77
CA ILE A 199 9.28 -3.38 16.06
C ILE A 199 10.41 -2.51 16.64
N TYR A 200 11.41 -2.17 15.82
CA TYR A 200 12.52 -1.31 16.23
C TYR A 200 12.02 0.03 16.76
N VAL A 201 11.19 0.74 16.00
CA VAL A 201 10.63 2.05 16.40
C VAL A 201 9.85 1.91 17.70
N LEU A 202 8.98 0.90 17.82
CA LEU A 202 8.17 0.68 19.02
C LEU A 202 8.98 0.32 20.28
N LYS A 203 10.19 -0.23 20.12
CA LYS A 203 11.14 -0.43 21.24
C LYS A 203 11.81 0.87 21.68
N GLN A 204 11.96 1.84 20.78
CA GLN A 204 12.67 3.10 21.05
C GLN A 204 11.75 4.23 21.52
N VAL A 205 10.44 4.16 21.20
CA VAL A 205 9.48 5.21 21.57
C VAL A 205 8.69 4.84 22.82
N ASN A 206 8.62 5.77 23.77
CA ASN A 206 7.76 5.65 24.95
C ASN A 206 6.42 6.34 24.69
N MET A 207 5.55 5.71 23.91
CA MET A 207 4.20 6.19 23.61
C MET A 207 3.18 5.11 23.94
N GLY A 208 2.00 5.47 24.46
CA GLY A 208 0.90 4.52 24.62
C GLY A 208 0.15 4.26 23.30
N PRO A 209 -0.72 3.24 23.21
CA PRO A 209 -1.52 2.96 22.02
C PRO A 209 -2.39 4.15 21.58
N ALA A 210 -2.94 4.92 22.53
CA ALA A 210 -3.72 6.11 22.21
C ALA A 210 -2.86 7.20 21.54
N GLN A 211 -1.64 7.44 22.03
CA GLN A 211 -0.70 8.40 21.45
C GLN A 211 -0.20 7.96 20.07
N ILE A 212 0.11 6.68 19.90
CA ILE A 212 0.50 6.10 18.60
C ILE A 212 -0.63 6.30 17.59
N CYS A 213 -1.87 5.95 17.97
CA CYS A 213 -2.99 6.03 17.05
C CYS A 213 -3.48 7.46 16.80
N SER A 214 -3.38 8.35 17.79
CA SER A 214 -3.55 9.79 17.61
C SER A 214 -2.58 10.33 16.56
N PHE A 215 -1.29 9.95 16.63
CA PHE A 215 -0.29 10.36 15.66
C PHE A 215 -0.54 9.79 14.24
N VAL A 216 -0.90 8.52 14.14
CA VAL A 216 -1.07 7.84 12.83
C VAL A 216 -2.39 8.21 12.15
N ILE A 217 -3.48 8.34 12.91
CA ILE A 217 -4.84 8.52 12.38
C ILE A 217 -5.30 9.98 12.47
N GLY A 218 -4.74 10.78 13.38
CA GLY A 218 -5.15 12.16 13.62
C GLY A 218 -6.51 12.27 14.32
N ASP A 219 -7.23 13.34 14.01
CA ASP A 219 -8.49 13.77 14.66
C ASP A 219 -9.59 12.70 14.72
N ALA A 220 -9.56 11.71 13.81
CA ALA A 220 -10.51 10.60 13.82
C ALA A 220 -10.33 9.65 15.01
N CYS A 221 -9.21 9.75 15.73
CA CYS A 221 -8.90 8.95 16.90
C CYS A 221 -9.05 9.74 18.21
N ASP A 222 -7.93 10.14 18.83
CA ASP A 222 -7.90 11.03 20.00
C ASP A 222 -6.93 12.18 19.71
N ASP A 223 -7.08 13.30 20.41
CA ASP A 223 -6.08 14.38 20.46
C ASP A 223 -5.29 14.26 21.76
N THR A 224 -4.33 13.34 21.77
CA THR A 224 -3.54 13.05 22.98
C THR A 224 -2.26 13.86 22.97
N PHE A 225 -2.09 14.69 23.99
CA PHE A 225 -0.90 15.51 24.14
C PHE A 225 0.39 14.67 24.10
N ASN A 226 1.35 15.08 23.26
CA ASN A 226 2.67 14.48 23.21
C ASN A 226 3.73 15.58 23.00
N PRO A 227 4.64 15.81 23.97
CA PRO A 227 5.64 16.87 23.88
C PRO A 227 6.66 16.65 22.74
N LEU A 228 6.76 15.43 22.19
CA LEU A 228 7.56 15.16 20.99
C LEU A 228 6.87 15.61 19.69
N HIS A 229 5.53 15.74 19.70
CA HIS A 229 4.73 16.10 18.52
C HIS A 229 4.27 17.55 18.57
N GLU A 230 4.13 18.13 19.76
CA GLU A 230 3.74 19.51 19.97
C GLU A 230 4.97 20.39 20.21
N TRP A 231 5.41 21.06 19.15
CA TRP A 231 6.57 21.94 19.18
C TRP A 231 6.26 23.27 18.49
N GLU A 232 6.88 24.34 19.00
CA GLU A 232 6.72 25.69 18.45
C GLU A 232 7.94 26.05 17.59
N VAL A 233 7.67 26.69 16.45
CA VAL A 233 8.71 27.32 15.63
C VAL A 233 8.91 28.74 16.13
N ALA A 234 10.06 29.01 16.75
CA ALA A 234 10.44 30.38 17.07
C ALA A 234 10.74 31.16 15.79
N PHE A 235 9.90 32.16 15.48
CA PHE A 235 10.19 33.09 14.39
C PHE A 235 11.33 34.04 14.79
N PRO A 236 12.14 34.51 13.83
CA PRO A 236 13.11 35.57 14.09
C PRO A 236 12.42 36.79 14.73
N PRO A 237 13.09 37.53 15.64
CA PRO A 237 12.53 38.69 16.35
C PRO A 237 12.44 39.92 15.43
N VAL A 238 11.93 39.74 14.22
CA VAL A 238 11.76 40.77 13.20
C VAL A 238 10.27 41.04 13.09
N LYS A 239 9.88 42.31 13.22
CA LYS A 239 8.48 42.71 13.10
C LYS A 239 7.94 42.31 11.73
N LYS A 240 6.84 41.56 11.72
CA LYS A 240 6.13 41.19 10.49
C LYS A 240 5.82 42.46 9.67
N PRO A 241 6.23 42.53 8.39
CA PRO A 241 5.93 43.69 7.55
C PRO A 241 4.41 43.84 7.36
N PRO A 242 3.92 45.06 7.09
CA PRO A 242 2.51 45.27 6.80
C PRO A 242 2.10 44.43 5.59
N ILE A 243 0.94 43.76 5.69
CA ILE A 243 0.42 42.91 4.61
C ILE A 243 0.09 43.82 3.43
N LYS A 244 0.77 43.62 2.31
CA LYS A 244 0.47 44.27 1.05
C LYS A 244 -0.22 43.23 0.14
N PRO A 245 -1.48 43.42 -0.26
CA PRO A 245 -2.12 42.50 -1.18
C PRO A 245 -1.33 42.46 -2.49
N PRO A 246 -1.26 41.30 -3.16
CA PRO A 246 -0.61 41.21 -4.47
C PRO A 246 -1.32 42.15 -5.45
N ILE A 247 -0.56 43.00 -6.11
CA ILE A 247 -1.06 43.91 -7.15
C ILE A 247 -1.20 43.06 -8.42
N PRO A 248 -2.36 43.06 -9.10
CA PRO A 248 -2.52 42.38 -10.38
C PRO A 248 -1.45 42.82 -11.37
N PRO A 249 -0.91 41.91 -12.19
CA PRO A 249 0.06 42.27 -13.22
C PRO A 249 -0.56 43.29 -14.18
N GLN A 250 0.24 44.28 -14.59
CA GLN A 250 -0.16 45.24 -15.62
C GLN A 250 -0.46 44.51 -16.94
N GLU A 251 -1.31 45.10 -17.77
CA GLU A 251 -1.57 44.58 -19.11
C GLU A 251 -0.26 44.50 -19.91
N GLY A 252 0.02 43.32 -20.48
CA GLY A 252 1.28 43.06 -21.19
C GLY A 252 2.49 42.73 -20.32
N ALA A 253 2.34 42.58 -18.99
CA ALA A 253 3.43 42.13 -18.13
C ALA A 253 3.97 40.75 -18.58
N PRO A 254 5.30 40.51 -18.48
CA PRO A 254 5.89 39.25 -18.87
C PRO A 254 5.35 38.11 -18.00
N THR A 255 5.06 36.98 -18.64
CA THR A 255 4.62 35.76 -17.97
C THR A 255 5.60 34.62 -18.28
N PHE A 256 5.66 33.65 -17.37
CA PHE A 256 6.37 32.39 -17.59
C PHE A 256 5.41 31.25 -17.28
N LYS A 257 5.72 30.06 -17.82
CA LYS A 257 4.89 28.88 -17.65
C LYS A 257 5.60 27.89 -16.74
N VAL A 258 4.87 27.31 -15.80
CA VAL A 258 5.37 26.27 -14.90
C VAL A 258 4.63 24.98 -15.21
N LEU A 259 5.36 23.93 -15.53
CA LEU A 259 4.85 22.58 -15.63
C LEU A 259 4.91 21.93 -14.23
N HIS A 260 3.77 21.46 -13.74
CA HIS A 260 3.69 20.74 -12.47
C HIS A 260 3.13 19.35 -12.74
N ILE A 261 3.93 18.32 -12.46
CA ILE A 261 3.56 16.91 -12.59
C ILE A 261 3.77 16.27 -11.21
N SER A 262 2.78 15.53 -10.74
CA SER A 262 2.83 14.78 -9.49
C SER A 262 2.23 13.40 -9.70
N ASP A 263 2.52 12.48 -8.79
CA ASP A 263 1.84 11.18 -8.67
C ASP A 263 1.82 10.37 -9.97
N THR A 264 2.92 10.39 -10.72
CA THR A 264 3.01 9.66 -12.00
C THR A 264 2.82 8.16 -11.82
N HIS A 265 3.13 7.64 -10.63
CA HIS A 265 2.95 6.23 -10.26
C HIS A 265 3.37 5.29 -11.39
N TYR A 266 4.63 5.39 -11.80
CA TYR A 266 5.16 4.59 -12.89
C TYR A 266 5.38 3.15 -12.42
N ASP A 267 4.72 2.21 -13.09
CA ASP A 267 4.92 0.79 -12.87
C ASP A 267 5.73 0.16 -14.01
N PRO A 268 7.01 -0.20 -13.77
CA PRO A 268 7.83 -0.89 -14.76
C PRO A 268 7.32 -2.30 -15.07
N TYR A 269 6.47 -2.88 -14.21
CA TYR A 269 5.94 -4.22 -14.35
C TYR A 269 4.51 -4.27 -14.91
N TYR A 270 3.92 -3.11 -15.25
CA TYR A 270 2.59 -3.07 -15.86
C TYR A 270 2.58 -3.88 -17.15
N HIS A 271 1.61 -4.79 -17.26
CA HIS A 271 1.47 -5.65 -18.40
C HIS A 271 0.03 -5.64 -18.93
N GLU A 272 -0.12 -5.15 -20.16
CA GLU A 272 -1.39 -5.19 -20.89
C GLU A 272 -1.94 -6.61 -20.97
N GLY A 273 -3.24 -6.77 -20.73
CA GLY A 273 -3.91 -8.06 -20.73
C GLY A 273 -3.72 -8.88 -19.43
N ALA A 274 -2.92 -8.43 -18.47
CA ALA A 274 -2.81 -9.08 -17.16
C ALA A 274 -4.09 -8.90 -16.33
N ASN A 275 -4.24 -9.64 -15.24
CA ASN A 275 -5.39 -9.51 -14.37
C ASN A 275 -5.41 -8.15 -13.64
N ALA A 276 -6.44 -7.36 -13.90
CA ALA A 276 -6.69 -6.09 -13.24
C ALA A 276 -7.67 -6.21 -12.05
N GLU A 277 -8.28 -7.39 -11.84
CA GLU A 277 -9.17 -7.71 -10.71
C GLU A 277 -8.55 -8.77 -9.79
N CYS A 278 -7.36 -8.47 -9.30
CA CYS A 278 -6.52 -9.44 -8.58
C CYS A 278 -6.80 -9.56 -7.08
N LYS A 279 -7.64 -8.66 -6.50
CA LYS A 279 -7.89 -8.56 -5.05
C LYS A 279 -6.64 -8.34 -4.20
N GLU A 280 -5.60 -7.75 -4.79
CA GLU A 280 -4.40 -7.28 -4.09
C GLU A 280 -4.33 -5.75 -4.20
N PRO A 281 -3.48 -5.06 -3.42
CA PRO A 281 -3.40 -3.60 -3.43
C PRO A 281 -2.99 -3.00 -4.77
N LEU A 282 -2.24 -3.77 -5.59
CA LEU A 282 -1.81 -3.39 -6.93
C LEU A 282 -1.91 -4.58 -7.89
N CYS A 283 -2.61 -4.36 -9.00
CA CYS A 283 -2.90 -5.33 -10.06
C CYS A 283 -2.20 -4.93 -11.38
N CYS A 284 -2.66 -5.51 -12.50
CA CYS A 284 -2.13 -5.24 -13.85
C CYS A 284 -0.67 -5.68 -14.08
N ARG A 285 -0.11 -6.53 -13.22
CA ARG A 285 1.19 -7.16 -13.42
C ARG A 285 1.04 -8.64 -13.76
N LEU A 286 2.05 -9.21 -14.40
CA LEU A 286 2.08 -10.66 -14.69
C LEU A 286 1.95 -11.53 -13.42
N THR A 287 2.47 -11.04 -12.30
CA THR A 287 2.43 -11.69 -10.99
C THR A 287 1.03 -11.80 -10.39
N ASN A 288 0.03 -11.13 -10.97
CA ASN A 288 -1.37 -11.19 -10.55
C ASN A 288 -2.20 -12.26 -11.31
N GLY A 289 -1.55 -13.02 -12.19
CA GLY A 289 -2.18 -14.10 -12.95
C GLY A 289 -2.93 -13.65 -14.19
N ALA A 290 -3.55 -14.62 -14.87
CA ALA A 290 -4.38 -14.36 -16.04
C ALA A 290 -5.77 -13.87 -15.62
N PRO A 291 -6.38 -12.93 -16.37
CA PRO A 291 -7.73 -12.48 -16.10
C PRO A 291 -8.75 -13.60 -16.35
N LEU A 292 -9.80 -13.67 -15.52
CA LEU A 292 -10.87 -14.68 -15.65
C LEU A 292 -11.79 -14.40 -16.85
N THR A 293 -11.89 -13.15 -17.26
CA THR A 293 -12.69 -12.69 -18.41
C THR A 293 -11.89 -11.66 -19.20
N THR A 294 -12.28 -11.42 -20.45
CA THR A 294 -11.67 -10.35 -21.26
C THR A 294 -11.87 -8.95 -20.66
N PHE A 295 -12.95 -8.73 -19.91
CA PHE A 295 -13.21 -7.49 -19.19
C PHE A 295 -12.31 -7.30 -17.96
N ALA A 296 -11.83 -8.40 -17.36
CA ALA A 296 -10.88 -8.37 -16.24
C ALA A 296 -9.43 -8.06 -16.67
N ALA A 297 -9.19 -7.93 -17.98
CA ALA A 297 -7.86 -7.73 -18.54
C ALA A 297 -7.43 -6.25 -18.48
N ALA A 298 -6.18 -6.02 -18.12
CA ALA A 298 -5.57 -4.69 -18.04
C ALA A 298 -5.50 -4.02 -19.41
N GLY A 299 -5.90 -2.74 -19.47
CA GLY A 299 -5.87 -1.96 -20.70
C GLY A 299 -4.46 -1.68 -21.23
N ARG A 300 -4.36 -1.23 -22.49
CA ARG A 300 -3.08 -0.86 -23.10
C ARG A 300 -2.45 0.36 -22.44
N TRP A 301 -3.20 1.44 -22.25
CA TRP A 301 -2.66 2.73 -21.79
C TRP A 301 -2.80 2.96 -20.28
N GLY A 302 -3.16 1.92 -19.54
CA GLY A 302 -3.59 2.00 -18.15
C GLY A 302 -4.94 1.31 -17.97
N ASP A 303 -5.41 1.27 -16.72
CA ASP A 303 -6.66 0.66 -16.33
C ASP A 303 -7.31 1.49 -15.22
N TYR A 304 -8.64 1.48 -15.12
CA TYR A 304 -9.38 2.26 -14.11
C TYR A 304 -9.46 1.58 -12.75
N ARG A 305 -8.92 0.37 -12.60
CA ARG A 305 -8.87 -0.38 -11.34
C ARG A 305 -7.58 -0.07 -10.57
N LYS A 306 -7.23 -0.91 -9.58
CA LYS A 306 -6.04 -0.76 -8.72
C LYS A 306 -4.76 -1.07 -9.50
N CYS A 307 -4.38 -0.18 -10.41
CA CYS A 307 -3.21 -0.33 -11.28
C CYS A 307 -2.47 0.99 -11.40
N ASP A 308 -1.14 0.89 -11.43
CA ASP A 308 -0.25 2.02 -11.66
C ASP A 308 -0.04 2.23 -13.17
N THR A 309 0.68 3.29 -13.54
CA THR A 309 0.80 3.77 -14.92
C THR A 309 1.89 3.03 -15.70
N PRO A 310 1.60 2.47 -16.90
CA PRO A 310 2.64 1.89 -17.73
C PRO A 310 3.57 2.94 -18.33
N LYS A 311 4.83 2.53 -18.58
CA LYS A 311 5.86 3.39 -19.19
C LYS A 311 5.36 4.14 -20.43
N ARG A 312 4.64 3.43 -21.30
CA ARG A 312 4.14 3.98 -22.57
C ARG A 312 3.25 5.22 -22.38
N THR A 313 2.46 5.26 -21.31
CA THR A 313 1.58 6.39 -21.01
C THR A 313 2.36 7.58 -20.50
N ILE A 314 3.36 7.35 -19.65
CA ILE A 314 4.30 8.39 -19.20
C ILE A 314 5.08 8.97 -20.38
N ASP A 315 5.66 8.11 -21.23
CA ASP A 315 6.39 8.54 -22.42
C ASP A 315 5.51 9.37 -23.35
N HIS A 316 4.27 8.91 -23.58
CA HIS A 316 3.33 9.61 -24.44
C HIS A 316 2.93 10.97 -23.86
N MET A 317 2.68 11.05 -22.55
CA MET A 317 2.42 12.31 -21.85
C MET A 317 3.58 13.29 -22.00
N LEU A 318 4.81 12.87 -21.68
CA LEU A 318 6.00 13.73 -21.76
C LEU A 318 6.28 14.18 -23.20
N LYS A 319 6.11 13.28 -24.17
CA LYS A 319 6.23 13.63 -25.59
C LYS A 319 5.18 14.67 -26.00
N HIS A 320 3.93 14.47 -25.63
CA HIS A 320 2.86 15.42 -25.94
C HIS A 320 3.11 16.80 -25.33
N ILE A 321 3.61 16.86 -24.09
CA ILE A 321 4.01 18.10 -23.43
C ILE A 321 5.12 18.80 -24.24
N ALA A 322 6.18 18.07 -24.60
CA ALA A 322 7.29 18.62 -25.37
C ALA A 322 6.87 19.12 -26.76
N ASP A 323 5.96 18.41 -27.43
CA ASP A 323 5.45 18.77 -28.75
C ASP A 323 4.50 19.99 -28.71
N THR A 324 3.68 20.09 -27.67
CA THR A 324 2.64 21.14 -27.53
C THR A 324 3.19 22.42 -26.89
N HIS A 325 4.17 22.27 -26.00
CA HIS A 325 4.78 23.38 -25.26
C HIS A 325 6.26 23.53 -25.63
N SER A 326 6.52 23.99 -26.86
CA SER A 326 7.88 24.21 -27.40
C SER A 326 8.76 25.18 -26.59
N THR A 327 8.17 25.94 -25.67
CA THR A 327 8.84 26.87 -24.75
C THR A 327 9.28 26.22 -23.43
N MET A 328 8.94 24.94 -23.19
CA MET A 328 9.31 24.16 -22.00
C MET A 328 10.42 23.11 -22.30
N ARG A 329 11.25 23.35 -23.31
CA ARG A 329 12.37 22.45 -23.69
C ARG A 329 13.56 22.52 -22.75
#